data_AF-A0A5C6G0B0-F1
#
_entry.id   AF-A0A5C6G0B0-F1
#
_cell.length_a   1.000
_cell.length_b   1.000
_cell.length_c   1.000
_cell.angle_alpha   90.00
_cell.angle_beta   90.00
_cell.angle_gamma   90.00
#
_symmetry.space_group_name_H-M   'P 1'
#
loop_
_entity.id
_entity.type
_entity.pdbx_description
1 polymer ?
#
loop_
_entity_poly.entity_id
_entity_poly.type
_entity_poly.pdbx_seq_one_letter_code
_entity_poly.pdbx_strand_id
1 'polypeptide(L)'
;MAPELFEKPRHYTNKVDIWALGLIGMELFTAWHPASDDKWDPNDFGLWMRKVIRPHIDEAPEQLRTLLEGLLRKTPERRWSAGKCLKWLWKLTAADGSRQLEHTVPT
;
A
#
# COMPACT_ATOMS: atom_id res chain seq x y z
N MET A 1 11.17 -1.90 -5.90
CA MET A 1 11.10 -0.74 -6.83
C MET A 1 9.79 -0.74 -7.61
N ALA A 2 9.31 0.41 -8.08
CA ALA A 2 8.10 0.49 -8.90
C ALA A 2 8.32 -0.13 -10.29
N PRO A 3 7.29 -0.80 -10.89
CA PRO A 3 7.41 -1.48 -12.19
C PRO A 3 7.94 -0.59 -13.31
N GLU A 4 7.44 0.64 -13.40
CA GLU A 4 7.72 1.56 -14.49
C GLU A 4 9.20 2.01 -14.55
N LEU A 5 9.98 1.80 -13.47
CA LEU A 5 11.41 2.10 -13.46
C LEU A 5 12.24 1.14 -14.32
N PHE A 6 11.68 -0.02 -14.66
CA PHE A 6 12.31 -1.04 -15.49
C PHE A 6 11.91 -0.93 -16.97
N GLU A 7 10.92 -0.10 -17.30
CA GLU A 7 10.50 0.14 -18.68
C GLU A 7 11.54 0.98 -19.44
N LYS A 8 11.69 0.72 -20.75
CA LYS A 8 12.60 1.44 -21.65
C LYS A 8 11.82 1.97 -22.86
N PRO A 9 11.90 3.28 -23.17
CA PRO A 9 12.53 4.34 -22.38
C PRO A 9 11.85 4.56 -21.02
N ARG A 10 12.62 5.06 -20.03
CA ARG A 10 12.08 5.32 -18.69
C ARG A 10 11.15 6.53 -18.72
N HIS A 11 9.89 6.30 -18.39
CA HIS A 11 8.90 7.35 -18.20
C HIS A 11 8.21 7.16 -16.85
N TYR A 12 8.75 7.80 -15.81
CA TYR A 12 8.18 7.74 -14.47
C TYR A 12 7.78 9.12 -13.97
N THR A 13 6.86 9.12 -13.01
CA THR A 13 6.32 10.33 -12.37
C THR A 13 6.49 10.19 -10.85
N ASN A 14 5.94 11.13 -10.08
CA ASN A 14 5.85 11.02 -8.62
C ASN A 14 5.06 9.79 -8.12
N LYS A 15 4.44 9.01 -9.02
CA LYS A 15 3.78 7.75 -8.65
C LYS A 15 4.76 6.67 -8.18
N VAL A 16 6.05 6.80 -8.46
CA VAL A 16 7.07 5.88 -7.90
C VAL A 16 7.19 6.02 -6.38
N ASP A 17 6.98 7.22 -5.83
CA ASP A 17 7.00 7.46 -4.39
C ASP A 17 5.77 6.86 -3.71
N ILE A 18 4.62 6.93 -4.38
CA ILE A 18 3.38 6.28 -3.93
C ILE A 18 3.55 4.76 -3.86
N TRP A 19 4.26 4.19 -4.83
CA TRP A 19 4.61 2.77 -4.80
C TRP A 19 5.51 2.43 -3.61
N ALA A 20 6.58 3.21 -3.42
CA ALA A 20 7.51 3.01 -2.30
C ALA A 20 6.79 3.10 -0.95
N LEU A 21 5.91 4.09 -0.78
CA LEU A 21 5.05 4.21 0.40
C LEU A 21 4.17 2.97 0.60
N GLY A 22 3.64 2.39 -0.48
CA GLY A 22 2.89 1.13 -0.42
C GLY A 22 3.72 -0.02 0.13
N LEU A 23 4.96 -0.18 -0.30
CA LEU A 23 5.86 -1.24 0.20
C LEU A 23 6.27 -1.00 1.66
N ILE A 24 6.53 0.25 2.05
CA ILE A 24 6.75 0.60 3.46
C ILE A 24 5.52 0.22 4.29
N GLY A 25 4.31 0.49 3.79
CA GLY A 25 3.06 0.06 4.43
C GLY A 25 2.93 -1.46 4.55
N MET A 26 3.34 -2.22 3.53
CA MET A 26 3.38 -3.69 3.62
C MET A 26 4.29 -4.15 4.75
N GLU A 27 5.50 -3.60 4.84
CA GLU A 27 6.48 -3.94 5.87
C GLU A 27 5.99 -3.59 7.28
N LEU A 28 5.23 -2.50 7.43
CA LEU A 28 4.70 -2.07 8.73
C LEU A 28 3.45 -2.82 9.19
N PHE A 29 2.59 -3.23 8.26
CA PHE A 29 1.23 -3.70 8.58
C PHE A 29 0.99 -5.18 8.27
N THR A 30 1.98 -5.91 7.76
CA THR A 30 1.86 -7.32 7.37
C THR A 30 3.08 -8.11 7.84
N ALA A 31 3.09 -9.42 7.64
CA ALA A 31 4.29 -10.23 7.91
C ALA A 31 5.32 -10.17 6.76
N TRP A 32 5.02 -9.47 5.65
CA TRP A 32 5.95 -9.33 4.53
C TRP A 32 7.15 -8.46 4.92
N HIS A 33 8.35 -8.93 4.60
CA HIS A 33 9.57 -8.18 4.80
C HIS A 33 10.46 -8.25 3.55
N PRO A 34 10.99 -7.13 3.04
CA PRO A 34 11.74 -7.12 1.79
C PRO A 34 13.03 -7.96 1.83
N ALA A 35 13.68 -8.11 2.98
CA ALA A 35 14.93 -8.89 3.07
C ALA A 35 14.71 -10.41 2.98
N SER A 36 13.49 -10.90 3.21
CA SER A 36 13.15 -12.32 3.07
C SER A 36 12.43 -12.64 1.75
N ASP A 37 12.21 -11.64 0.88
CA ASP A 37 11.53 -11.80 -0.39
C ASP A 37 12.49 -12.12 -1.53
N ASP A 38 12.73 -13.41 -1.74
CA ASP A 38 13.57 -13.96 -2.82
C ASP A 38 12.83 -14.10 -4.17
N LYS A 39 11.52 -13.80 -4.19
CA LYS A 39 10.65 -14.00 -5.36
C LYS A 39 10.52 -12.75 -6.23
N TRP A 40 11.14 -11.65 -5.83
CA TRP A 40 11.09 -10.40 -6.60
C TRP A 40 11.91 -10.52 -7.89
N ASP A 41 11.24 -10.40 -9.03
CA ASP A 41 11.86 -10.37 -10.37
C ASP A 41 11.39 -9.11 -11.13
N PRO A 42 12.30 -8.24 -11.62
CA PRO A 42 11.92 -7.09 -12.43
C PRO A 42 11.28 -7.46 -13.77
N ASN A 43 11.51 -8.67 -14.31
CA ASN A 43 10.93 -9.13 -15.57
C ASN A 43 9.54 -9.76 -15.39
N ASP A 44 9.25 -10.32 -14.21
CA ASP A 44 7.95 -10.91 -13.88
C ASP A 44 7.29 -10.27 -12.65
N PHE A 45 7.17 -8.95 -12.74
CA PHE A 45 6.50 -8.15 -11.72
C PHE A 45 5.05 -8.62 -11.45
N GLY A 46 4.37 -9.09 -12.50
CA GLY A 46 2.96 -9.48 -12.42
C GLY A 46 2.75 -10.72 -11.56
N LEU A 47 3.65 -11.70 -11.67
CA LEU A 47 3.62 -12.90 -10.85
C LEU A 47 3.93 -12.58 -9.39
N TRP A 48 5.03 -11.84 -9.13
CA TRP A 48 5.41 -11.42 -7.78
C TRP A 48 4.27 -10.69 -7.07
N MET A 49 3.63 -9.75 -7.75
CA MET A 49 2.51 -9.00 -7.20
C MET A 49 1.34 -9.90 -6.81
N ARG A 50 1.03 -10.90 -7.63
CA ARG A 50 -0.12 -11.80 -7.42
C ARG A 50 0.16 -12.86 -6.36
N LYS A 51 1.40 -13.35 -6.28
CA LYS A 51 1.79 -14.50 -5.46
C LYS A 51 2.41 -14.13 -4.11
N VAL A 52 2.94 -12.91 -3.99
CA VAL A 52 3.60 -12.43 -2.76
C VAL A 52 2.81 -11.28 -2.16
N ILE A 53 2.72 -10.15 -2.88
CA ILE A 53 2.14 -8.93 -2.32
C ILE A 53 0.65 -9.07 -2.04
N ARG A 54 -0.14 -9.60 -2.98
CA ARG A 54 -1.61 -9.67 -2.82
C ARG A 54 -2.04 -10.50 -1.61
N PRO A 55 -1.49 -11.71 -1.35
CA PRO A 55 -1.79 -12.46 -0.13
C PRO A 55 -1.48 -11.69 1.16
N HIS A 56 -0.35 -10.99 1.22
CA HIS A 56 0.02 -10.24 2.43
C HIS A 56 -0.87 -9.02 2.66
N ILE A 57 -1.46 -8.40 1.62
CA ILE A 57 -2.44 -7.32 1.82
C ILE A 57 -3.63 -7.81 2.67
N ASP A 58 -4.02 -9.08 2.52
CA ASP A 58 -5.12 -9.68 3.30
C ASP A 58 -4.73 -9.96 4.76
N GLU A 59 -3.47 -9.80 5.15
CA GLU A 59 -3.01 -9.88 6.54
C GLU A 59 -3.12 -8.52 7.25
N ALA A 60 -3.13 -7.42 6.50
CA ALA A 60 -3.20 -6.09 7.07
C ALA A 60 -4.54 -5.84 7.80
N PRO A 61 -4.57 -4.91 8.79
CA PRO A 61 -5.81 -4.44 9.39
C PRO A 61 -6.82 -4.03 8.31
N GLU A 62 -8.07 -4.49 8.46
CA GLU A 62 -9.12 -4.36 7.43
C GLU A 62 -9.25 -2.93 6.90
N GLN A 63 -9.16 -1.96 7.81
CA GLN A 63 -9.26 -0.55 7.49
C GLN A 63 -8.15 -0.11 6.51
N LEU A 64 -6.92 -0.62 6.68
CA LEU A 64 -5.73 -0.23 5.91
C LEU A 64 -5.60 -0.96 4.56
N ARG A 65 -6.32 -2.07 4.35
CA ARG A 65 -6.25 -2.83 3.08
C ARG A 65 -6.57 -1.96 1.87
N THR A 66 -7.62 -1.13 1.98
CA THR A 66 -8.03 -0.22 0.91
C THR A 66 -6.92 0.78 0.55
N LEU A 67 -6.17 1.26 1.55
CA LEU A 67 -5.03 2.15 1.32
C LEU A 67 -3.92 1.40 0.58
N LEU A 68 -3.51 0.22 1.07
CA LEU A 68 -2.46 -0.59 0.45
C LEU A 68 -2.81 -0.96 -1.00
N GLU A 69 -4.05 -1.37 -1.28
CA GLU A 69 -4.52 -1.64 -2.64
C GLU A 69 -4.53 -0.39 -3.54
N GLY A 70 -4.73 0.80 -2.97
CA GLY A 70 -4.67 2.07 -3.68
C GLY A 70 -3.24 2.49 -4.03
N LEU A 71 -2.30 2.26 -3.11
CA LEU A 71 -0.87 2.55 -3.25
C LEU A 71 -0.16 1.57 -4.18
N LEU A 72 -0.56 0.30 -4.18
CA LEU A 72 0.13 -0.78 -4.89
C LEU A 72 -0.57 -1.17 -6.20
N ARG A 73 -1.10 -0.19 -6.95
CA ARG A 73 -1.59 -0.47 -8.31
C ARG A 73 -0.41 -0.58 -9.28
N LYS A 74 -0.36 -1.66 -10.08
CA LYS A 74 0.68 -1.86 -11.10
C LYS A 74 0.77 -0.66 -12.05
N THR A 75 -0.35 -0.26 -12.63
CA THR A 75 -0.48 0.91 -13.52
C THR A 75 -0.39 2.22 -12.72
N PRO A 76 0.63 3.08 -12.96
CA PRO A 76 0.85 4.31 -12.19
C PRO A 76 -0.34 5.27 -12.16
N GLU A 77 -1.09 5.38 -13.25
CA GLU A 77 -2.25 6.27 -13.40
C GLU A 77 -3.41 5.85 -12.50
N ARG A 78 -3.53 4.54 -12.25
CA ARG A 78 -4.56 3.95 -11.37
C ARG A 78 -4.17 4.00 -9.90
N ARG A 79 -2.89 4.26 -9.60
CA ARG A 79 -2.35 4.42 -8.25
C ARG A 79 -2.90 5.71 -7.65
N TRP A 80 -3.22 5.69 -6.36
CA TRP A 80 -3.71 6.88 -5.66
C TRP A 80 -2.69 8.03 -5.74
N SER A 81 -3.16 9.27 -5.65
CA SER A 81 -2.28 10.42 -5.46
C SER A 81 -1.97 10.61 -3.98
N ALA A 82 -0.84 11.25 -3.66
CA ALA A 82 -0.48 11.58 -2.27
C ALA A 82 -1.62 12.32 -1.54
N GLY A 83 -2.24 13.31 -2.21
CA GLY A 83 -3.37 14.04 -1.65
C GLY A 83 -4.61 13.18 -1.40
N LYS A 84 -4.87 12.16 -2.24
CA LYS A 84 -5.94 11.19 -1.99
C LYS A 84 -5.63 10.31 -0.77
N CYS A 85 -4.39 9.84 -0.66
CA CYS A 85 -3.93 9.04 0.50
C CYS A 85 -4.08 9.83 1.80
N LEU A 86 -3.60 11.09 1.82
CA LEU A 86 -3.70 11.95 3.00
C LEU A 86 -5.15 12.21 3.42
N LYS A 87 -6.01 12.57 2.47
CA LYS A 87 -7.45 12.78 2.73
C LYS A 87 -8.12 11.52 3.27
N TRP A 88 -7.74 10.35 2.78
CA TRP A 88 -8.29 9.08 3.25
C TRP A 88 -7.80 8.76 4.68
N LEU A 89 -6.51 8.96 4.96
CA LEU A 89 -5.93 8.75 6.30
C LEU A 89 -6.58 9.66 7.35
N TRP A 90 -6.81 10.94 7.04
CA TRP A 90 -7.51 11.84 7.95
C TRP A 90 -8.93 11.39 8.29
N LYS A 91 -9.65 10.82 7.31
CA LYS A 91 -10.98 10.25 7.58
C LYS A 91 -10.90 9.04 8.50
N LEU A 92 -9.88 8.21 8.33
CA LEU A 92 -9.66 7.05 9.20
C LEU A 92 -9.36 7.49 10.65
N THR A 93 -8.45 8.45 10.84
CA THR A 93 -8.08 8.94 12.18
C THR A 93 -9.23 9.67 12.87
N ALA A 94 -10.04 10.42 12.13
CA ALA A 94 -11.24 11.08 12.68
C ALA A 94 -12.31 10.06 13.12
N ALA A 95 -12.50 8.99 12.35
CA ALA A 95 -13.42 7.91 12.69
C ALA A 95 -12.93 7.10 13.91
N ASP A 96 -11.62 6.86 14.02
CA ASP A 96 -11.03 6.15 15.17
C ASP A 96 -11.16 6.96 16.47
N GLY A 97 -10.89 8.27 16.41
CA GLY A 97 -11.09 9.17 17.56
C GLY A 97 -12.54 9.26 18.02
N SER A 98 -13.50 9.06 17.11
CA SER A 98 -14.94 9.04 17.44
C SER A 98 -15.35 7.73 18.13
N ARG A 99 -14.75 6.59 17.75
CA ARG A 99 -15.03 5.27 18.36
C ARG A 99 -14.46 5.11 19.77
N GLN A 100 -13.34 5.79 20.08
CA GLN A 100 -12.75 5.74 21.42
C GLN A 100 -13.60 6.48 22.48
N LEU A 101 -14.39 7.48 22.07
CA LEU A 101 -15.28 8.24 22.96
C LEU A 101 -16.56 7.49 23.35
N GLU A 102 -17.00 6.51 22.55
CA GLU A 102 -18.20 5.72 22.84
C GLU A 102 -17.94 4.58 23.84
N HIS A 103 -16.68 4.14 24.01
CA HIS A 103 -16.31 3.07 24.94
C HIS A 103 -15.99 3.53 26.37
N THR A 104 -16.03 4.83 26.66
CA THR A 104 -15.64 5.41 27.96
C THR A 104 -16.80 5.91 28.83
N VAL A 105 -18.05 5.56 28.51
CA VAL A 105 -19.20 5.88 29.38
C VAL A 105 -19.65 4.62 30.14
N PRO A 106 -19.20 4.40 31.39
CA PRO A 106 -19.82 3.40 32.25
C PRO A 106 -21.13 3.96 32.83
N THR A 107 -22.22 3.23 32.60
CA THR A 107 -23.47 3.32 33.39
C THR A 107 -23.26 2.87 34.83
#